data_AF-A0A7Z9PRI8-F1
#
_entry.id   AF-A0A7Z9PRI8-F1
#
_cell.length_a   1.000
_cell.length_b   1.000
_cell.length_c   1.000
_cell.angle_alpha   90.00
_cell.angle_beta   90.00
_cell.angle_gamma   90.00
#
_symmetry.space_group_name_H-M   'P 1'
#
loop_
_entity.id
_entity.type
_entity.pdbx_description
1 polymer ?
#
loop_
_entity_poly.entity_id
_entity_poly.type
_entity_poly.pdbx_seq_one_letter_code
_entity_poly.pdbx_strand_id
1 'polypeptide(L)'
;MQFGLQHSPYSYPRCPGCGLHEAELRGSTHVGCPLCYETFPELIGTIVWEHQRSAVHHGRVPYSPEVRFHIRREAYLNALEKARLDNQQEEVKFLTDLLQLLDSHYG
;
A
#
# COMPACT_ATOMS: atom_id res chain seq x y z
N MET A 1 27.74 19.79 -41.43
CA MET A 1 26.62 19.33 -42.28
C MET A 1 26.84 17.83 -42.45
N GLN A 2 26.00 16.88 -42.07
CA GLN A 2 24.54 16.79 -42.13
C GLN A 2 24.07 15.74 -41.11
N PHE A 3 22.95 16.00 -40.43
CA PHE A 3 22.23 15.05 -39.57
C PHE A 3 21.44 14.06 -40.43
N GLY A 4 21.31 12.82 -39.98
CA GLY A 4 20.48 11.80 -40.63
C GLY A 4 19.94 10.78 -39.63
N LEU A 5 18.99 11.19 -38.79
CA LEU A 5 18.15 10.24 -38.06
C LEU A 5 16.79 10.16 -38.76
N GLN A 6 16.41 8.94 -39.06
CA GLN A 6 15.24 8.55 -39.84
C GLN A 6 14.02 8.63 -38.92
N HIS A 7 13.11 9.58 -39.14
CA HIS A 7 11.87 9.67 -38.37
C HIS A 7 10.79 8.83 -39.07
N SER A 8 10.37 7.76 -38.41
CA SER A 8 9.14 7.02 -38.74
C SER A 8 7.93 7.97 -38.68
N PRO A 9 6.94 7.87 -39.59
CA PRO A 9 5.75 8.72 -39.61
C PRO A 9 4.81 8.49 -38.41
N TYR A 10 5.08 7.47 -37.58
CA TYR A 10 4.44 7.29 -36.29
C TYR A 10 5.39 7.77 -35.20
N SER A 11 5.45 9.10 -35.00
CA SER A 11 6.16 9.67 -33.86
C SER A 11 5.34 9.38 -32.61
N TYR A 12 5.71 8.34 -31.87
CA TYR A 12 5.20 8.18 -30.51
C TYR A 12 5.51 9.46 -29.72
N PRO A 13 4.56 9.97 -28.93
CA PRO A 13 4.77 11.18 -28.15
C PRO A 13 5.99 10.99 -27.25
N ARG A 14 6.90 11.96 -27.30
CA ARG A 14 8.09 12.05 -26.46
C ARG A 14 7.93 13.22 -25.51
N CYS A 15 8.40 13.06 -24.28
CA CYS A 15 8.44 14.18 -23.34
C CYS A 15 9.38 15.27 -23.89
N PRO A 16 8.93 16.53 -24.03
CA PRO A 16 9.78 17.62 -24.48
C PRO A 16 10.87 18.00 -23.45
N GLY A 17 10.70 17.59 -22.18
CA GLY A 17 11.66 17.85 -21.11
C GLY A 17 12.81 16.85 -21.02
N CYS A 18 12.54 15.55 -21.18
CA CYS A 18 13.54 14.48 -21.01
C CYS A 18 13.69 13.53 -22.21
N GLY A 19 12.89 13.68 -23.26
CA GLY A 19 12.98 12.89 -24.49
C GLY A 19 12.42 11.46 -24.42
N LEU A 20 12.04 10.98 -23.23
CA LEU A 20 11.51 9.65 -23.01
C LEU A 20 10.15 9.47 -23.70
N HIS A 21 9.96 8.28 -24.28
CA HIS A 21 8.65 7.81 -24.75
C HIS A 21 8.01 6.84 -23.74
N GLU A 22 6.73 6.51 -23.95
CA GLU A 22 5.92 5.74 -23.00
C GLU A 22 6.54 4.41 -22.55
N ALA A 23 7.03 3.60 -23.50
CA ALA A 23 7.66 2.31 -23.17
C ALA A 23 8.93 2.44 -22.32
N GLU A 24 9.73 3.50 -22.48
CA GLU A 24 10.89 3.76 -21.62
C GLU A 24 10.45 4.19 -20.21
N LEU A 25 9.33 4.91 -20.11
CA LEU A 25 8.78 5.37 -18.84
C LEU A 25 8.24 4.20 -18.00
N ARG A 26 7.60 3.20 -18.63
CA ARG A 26 7.11 1.99 -17.95
C ARG A 26 8.22 1.10 -17.41
N GLY A 27 9.36 1.02 -18.11
CA GLY A 27 10.51 0.20 -17.70
C GLY A 27 11.48 0.91 -16.76
N SER A 28 11.29 2.21 -16.54
CA SER A 28 12.17 3.04 -15.71
C SER A 28 11.90 2.83 -14.23
N THR A 29 12.96 2.80 -13.42
CA THR A 29 12.88 2.84 -11.96
C THR A 29 12.43 4.19 -11.40
N HIS A 30 12.41 5.23 -12.27
CA HIS A 30 12.00 6.59 -11.95
C HIS A 30 10.80 6.97 -12.80
N VAL A 31 9.82 7.64 -12.19
CA VAL A 31 8.52 7.96 -12.80
C VAL A 31 8.62 9.03 -13.91
N GLY A 32 9.74 9.75 -14.03
CA GLY A 32 9.98 10.74 -15.09
C GLY A 32 10.32 12.14 -14.55
N CYS A 33 10.34 13.14 -15.44
CA CYS A 33 10.53 14.55 -15.07
C CYS A 33 9.17 15.27 -14.87
N PRO A 34 9.13 16.52 -14.37
CA PRO A 34 7.86 17.23 -14.16
C PRO A 34 6.97 17.30 -15.41
N LEU A 35 7.57 17.54 -16.59
CA LEU A 35 6.82 17.61 -17.85
C LEU A 35 6.23 16.25 -18.29
N CYS A 36 6.74 15.12 -17.76
CA CYS A 36 6.14 13.81 -18.03
C CYS A 36 4.74 13.67 -17.42
N TYR A 37 4.46 14.34 -16.29
CA TYR A 37 3.13 14.34 -15.67
C TYR A 37 2.08 15.02 -16.55
N GLU A 38 2.48 16.04 -17.31
CA GLU A 38 1.62 16.76 -18.24
C GLU A 38 1.54 16.06 -19.60
N THR A 39 2.65 15.48 -20.06
CA THR A 39 2.72 14.85 -21.39
C THR A 39 2.05 13.47 -21.42
N PHE A 40 2.12 12.72 -20.31
CA PHE A 40 1.61 11.35 -20.22
C PHE A 40 0.74 11.12 -18.97
N PRO A 41 -0.33 11.91 -18.76
CA PRO A 41 -1.06 11.90 -17.49
C PRO A 41 -1.67 10.54 -17.14
N GLU A 42 -2.25 9.85 -18.12
CA GLU A 42 -2.88 8.53 -17.94
C GLU A 42 -1.86 7.42 -17.65
N LEU A 43 -0.71 7.48 -18.33
CA LEU A 43 0.39 6.55 -18.15
C LEU A 43 1.01 6.70 -16.76
N ILE A 44 1.29 7.94 -16.35
CA ILE A 44 1.83 8.23 -15.02
C ILE A 44 0.86 7.77 -13.94
N GLY A 45 -0.44 8.06 -14.10
CA GLY A 45 -1.47 7.57 -13.18
C GLY A 45 -1.43 6.05 -13.01
N THR A 46 -1.26 5.32 -14.11
CA THR A 46 -1.12 3.85 -14.11
C THR A 46 0.15 3.39 -13.38
N ILE A 47 1.31 3.97 -13.70
CA ILE A 47 2.60 3.62 -13.07
C ILE A 47 2.54 3.88 -11.55
N VAL A 48 2.00 5.02 -11.14
CA VAL A 48 1.85 5.40 -9.73
C VAL A 48 0.95 4.40 -9.01
N TRP A 49 -0.20 4.04 -9.60
CA TRP A 49 -1.10 3.04 -9.05
C TRP A 49 -0.44 1.66 -8.90
N GLU A 50 0.28 1.19 -9.92
CA GLU A 50 0.97 -0.12 -9.89
C GLU A 50 2.04 -0.20 -8.81
N HIS A 51 2.75 0.91 -8.55
CA HIS A 51 3.78 0.99 -7.52
C HIS A 51 3.20 1.14 -6.11
N GLN A 52 2.16 1.94 -5.94
CA GLN A 52 1.58 2.24 -4.62
C GLN A 52 0.57 1.18 -4.17
N ARG A 53 -0.13 0.53 -5.11
CA ARG A 53 -1.15 -0.52 -4.93
C ARG A 53 -2.26 -0.22 -3.91
N SER A 54 -2.34 1.01 -3.43
CA SER A 54 -3.34 1.50 -2.48
C SER A 54 -3.38 3.02 -2.56
N ALA A 55 -4.59 3.59 -2.53
CA ALA A 55 -4.79 5.03 -2.38
C ALA A 55 -4.59 5.50 -0.93
N VAL A 56 -4.52 4.57 0.03
CA VAL A 56 -4.38 4.85 1.47
C VAL A 56 -3.19 4.07 2.02
N HIS A 57 -2.16 4.79 2.47
CA HIS A 57 -1.07 4.21 3.23
C HIS A 57 -1.46 4.16 4.71
N HIS A 58 -1.76 2.97 5.25
CA HIS A 58 -2.02 2.79 6.69
C HIS A 58 -0.75 2.89 7.58
N GLY A 59 0.40 3.23 6.98
CA GLY A 59 1.71 3.23 7.65
C GLY A 59 2.27 1.83 7.84
N ARG A 60 3.61 1.72 7.90
CA ARG A 60 4.30 0.49 8.27
C ARG A 60 4.32 0.41 9.80
N VAL A 61 3.34 -0.28 10.38
CA VAL A 61 3.35 -0.55 11.82
C VAL A 61 4.51 -1.52 12.11
N PRO A 62 5.57 -1.11 12.85
CA PRO A 62 6.79 -1.89 13.03
C PRO A 62 6.64 -3.06 14.03
N TYR A 63 5.42 -3.34 14.47
CA TYR A 63 5.16 -4.47 15.34
C TYR A 63 5.08 -5.74 14.51
N SER A 64 5.99 -6.68 14.79
CA SER A 64 5.93 -8.02 14.22
C SER A 64 4.56 -8.66 14.51
N PRO A 65 4.13 -9.65 13.71
CA PRO A 65 2.87 -10.36 13.96
C PRO A 65 2.70 -10.81 15.41
N GLU A 66 3.79 -11.25 16.05
CA GLU A 66 3.85 -11.68 17.46
C GLU A 66 3.58 -10.52 18.42
N VAL A 67 4.18 -9.35 18.20
CA VAL A 67 3.94 -8.17 19.05
C VAL A 67 2.48 -7.70 18.91
N ARG A 68 1.91 -7.74 17.70
CA ARG A 68 0.48 -7.41 17.50
C ARG A 68 -0.45 -8.39 18.20
N PHE A 69 -0.12 -9.69 18.16
CA PHE A 69 -0.85 -10.71 18.90
C PHE A 69 -0.82 -10.42 20.41
N HIS A 70 0.35 -10.18 20.98
CA HIS A 70 0.48 -9.89 22.42
C HIS A 70 -0.31 -8.65 22.85
N ILE A 71 -0.19 -7.53 22.12
CA ILE A 71 -0.93 -6.29 22.43
C ILE A 71 -2.45 -6.54 22.38
N ARG A 72 -2.94 -7.23 21.34
CA ARG A 72 -4.37 -7.50 21.20
C ARG A 72 -4.89 -8.45 22.27
N ARG A 73 -4.10 -9.47 22.61
CA ARG A 73 -4.41 -10.44 23.65
C ARG A 73 -4.50 -9.78 25.02
N GLU A 74 -3.54 -8.93 25.36
CA GLU A 74 -3.54 -8.17 26.61
C GLU A 74 -4.76 -7.25 26.71
N ALA A 75 -5.12 -6.57 25.61
CA ALA A 75 -6.32 -5.73 25.57
C ALA A 75 -7.61 -6.52 25.87
N TYR A 76 -7.77 -7.72 25.30
CA TYR A 76 -8.93 -8.57 25.57
C TYR A 76 -8.95 -9.14 27.00
N LEU A 77 -7.78 -9.48 27.57
CA LEU A 77 -7.68 -9.92 28.95
C LEU A 77 -8.12 -8.81 29.93
N ASN A 78 -7.64 -7.59 29.72
CA ASN A 78 -8.02 -6.44 30.54
C ASN A 78 -9.52 -6.12 30.42
N ALA A 79 -10.08 -6.20 29.20
CA ALA A 79 -11.52 -6.03 28.98
C ALA A 79 -12.33 -7.14 29.67
N LEU A 80 -11.85 -8.39 29.64
CA LEU A 80 -12.51 -9.53 30.27
C LEU A 80 -12.55 -9.38 31.79
N GLU A 81 -11.43 -8.96 32.39
CA GLU A 81 -11.37 -8.69 33.82
C GLU A 81 -12.37 -7.62 34.22
N LYS A 82 -12.42 -6.51 33.47
CA LYS A 82 -13.41 -5.45 33.69
C LYS A 82 -14.85 -5.97 33.58
N ALA A 83 -15.17 -6.72 32.53
CA ALA A 83 -16.51 -7.29 32.32
C ALA A 83 -16.93 -8.23 33.46
N ARG A 84 -15.98 -8.98 34.05
CA ARG A 84 -16.22 -9.81 35.25
C ARG A 84 -16.54 -8.97 36.47
N LEU A 85 -15.77 -7.90 36.71
CA LEU A 85 -16.00 -6.98 37.84
C LEU A 85 -17.37 -6.29 37.73
N ASP A 86 -17.75 -5.91 36.51
CA ASP A 86 -19.02 -5.25 36.22
C ASP A 86 -20.21 -6.24 36.14
N ASN A 87 -19.98 -7.54 36.37
CA ASN A 87 -20.97 -8.62 36.26
C ASN A 87 -21.68 -8.71 34.89
N GLN A 88 -20.99 -8.32 33.81
CA GLN A 88 -21.52 -8.33 32.45
C GLN A 88 -21.36 -9.70 31.79
N GLN A 89 -22.26 -10.63 32.11
CA GLN A 89 -22.13 -12.05 31.71
C GLN A 89 -22.02 -12.28 30.20
N GLU A 90 -22.78 -11.53 29.39
CA GLU A 90 -22.74 -11.66 27.93
C GLU A 90 -21.39 -11.20 27.37
N GLU A 91 -20.86 -10.09 27.88
CA GLU A 91 -19.56 -9.55 27.46
C GLU A 91 -18.41 -10.48 27.88
N VAL A 92 -18.49 -11.09 29.07
CA VAL A 92 -17.53 -12.11 29.53
C VAL A 92 -17.49 -13.29 28.57
N LYS A 93 -18.67 -13.78 28.14
CA LYS A 93 -18.74 -14.88 27.18
C LYS A 93 -18.12 -14.48 25.84
N PHE A 94 -18.51 -13.33 25.31
CA PHE A 94 -18.01 -12.83 24.03
C PHE A 94 -16.48 -12.65 24.02
N LEU A 95 -15.92 -12.02 25.05
CA LEU A 95 -14.48 -11.79 25.16
C LEU A 95 -13.69 -13.10 25.35
N THR A 96 -14.28 -14.09 26.03
CA THR A 96 -13.69 -15.43 26.14
C THR A 96 -13.64 -16.13 24.78
N ASP A 97 -14.74 -16.11 24.03
CA ASP A 97 -14.82 -16.68 22.68
C ASP A 97 -13.80 -16.02 21.73
N LEU A 98 -13.65 -14.69 21.80
CA LEU A 98 -12.65 -13.93 21.04
C LEU A 98 -11.21 -14.27 21.41
N LEU A 99 -10.91 -14.44 22.71
CA LEU A 99 -9.58 -14.84 23.17
C LEU A 99 -9.21 -16.25 22.66
N GLN A 100 -10.15 -17.19 22.70
CA GLN A 100 -9.93 -18.53 22.15
C GLN A 100 -9.65 -18.49 20.65
N LEU A 101 -10.42 -17.70 19.89
CA LEU A 101 -10.20 -17.55 18.46
C LEU A 101 -8.82 -16.92 18.18
N LEU A 102 -8.47 -15.88 18.91
CA LEU A 102 -7.17 -15.21 18.77
C LEU A 102 -6.01 -16.17 19.08
N ASP A 103 -6.09 -16.91 20.18
CA ASP A 103 -5.07 -17.89 20.58
C ASP A 103 -4.98 -19.04 19.55
N SER A 104 -6.09 -19.48 18.95
CA SER A 104 -6.08 -20.54 17.93
C SER A 104 -5.43 -20.14 16.59
N HIS A 105 -5.45 -18.84 16.25
CA HIS A 105 -4.88 -18.34 14.99
C HIS A 105 -3.37 -18.08 15.09
N TYR A 106 -2.82 -17.97 16.31
CA TYR A 106 -1.42 -17.59 16.56
C TYR A 106 -0.66 -18.62 17.42
N GLY A 107 -1.32 -19.71 17.83
CA GLY A 107 -0.74 -20.84 18.57
C GLY A 107 -0.15 -21.92 17.68
#